data_AF-A0AAJ4I887-F1
#
_entry.id   AF-A0AAJ4I887-F1
#
_cell.length_a   1.000
_cell.length_b   1.000
_cell.length_c   1.000
_cell.angle_alpha   90.00
_cell.angle_beta   90.00
_cell.angle_gamma   90.00
#
_symmetry.space_group_name_H-M   'P 1'
#
loop_
_entity.id
_entity.type
_entity.pdbx_description
1 polymer ?
#
loop_
_entity_poly.entity_id
_entity_poly.type
_entity_poly.pdbx_seq_one_letter_code
_entity_poly.pdbx_strand_id
1 'polypeptide(L)'
;MQRLWAKALAGELASPGSYSLRTLEFIKNISKSEAHEISRLAPFAISDSVYQVKAIEDAGLDFSYFLEMEDIGILSGVKGGGLQLTLGTRIADSYEQVLFHNNKILRFTHESSSKKAQFEIYKVTKLGLEVLRLGVFPMNTDYLEQIGNKIKTQGFKVIIADWVQTTKTHGQYFHAREL
;
A
#
# COMPACT_ATOMS: atom_id res chain seq x y z
N MET A 1 -10.88 18.93 3.38
CA MET A 1 -9.81 19.83 3.84
C MET A 1 -9.80 20.05 5.35
N GLN A 2 -10.75 20.76 5.96
CA GLN A 2 -10.74 21.05 7.42
C GLN A 2 -10.57 19.80 8.32
N ARG A 3 -11.19 18.67 7.96
CA ARG A 3 -11.06 17.41 8.71
C ARG A 3 -9.66 16.78 8.62
N LEU A 4 -9.01 16.85 7.47
CA LEU A 4 -7.64 16.34 7.28
C LEU A 4 -6.65 17.18 8.10
N TRP A 5 -6.86 18.49 8.09
CA TRP A 5 -6.14 19.45 8.93
C TRP A 5 -6.28 19.18 10.42
N ALA A 6 -7.51 19.00 10.90
CA ALA A 6 -7.77 18.68 12.29
C ALA A 6 -7.06 17.39 12.73
N LYS A 7 -7.04 16.36 11.86
CA LYS A 7 -6.32 15.11 12.13
C LYS A 7 -4.80 15.28 12.16
N ALA A 8 -4.23 16.00 11.19
CA ALA A 8 -2.78 16.23 11.14
C ALA A 8 -2.31 16.99 12.38
N LEU A 9 -3.02 18.06 12.75
CA LEU A 9 -2.73 18.84 13.96
C LEU A 9 -2.93 18.04 15.24
N ALA A 10 -3.99 17.24 15.33
CA ALA A 10 -4.21 16.35 16.48
C ALA A 10 -3.08 15.32 16.62
N GLY A 11 -2.57 14.79 15.51
CA GLY A 11 -1.43 13.87 15.52
C GLY A 11 -0.13 14.55 15.98
N GLU A 12 0.17 15.75 15.47
CA GLU A 12 1.31 16.54 15.94
C GLU A 12 1.21 16.91 17.43
N LEU A 13 0.00 17.25 17.91
CA LEU A 13 -0.23 17.56 19.31
C LEU A 13 -0.05 16.34 20.22
N ALA A 14 -0.54 15.18 19.78
CA ALA A 14 -0.44 13.93 20.54
C ALA A 14 0.99 13.34 20.53
N SER A 15 1.70 13.48 19.42
CA SER A 15 3.06 12.98 19.24
C SER A 15 3.81 13.87 18.23
N PRO A 16 4.58 14.86 18.70
CA PRO A 16 5.32 15.77 17.84
C PRO A 16 6.20 15.03 16.81
N GLY A 17 6.18 15.48 15.55
CA GLY A 17 6.93 14.85 14.47
C GLY A 17 6.26 13.61 13.85
N SER A 18 4.97 13.40 14.11
CA SER A 18 4.15 12.38 13.43
C SER A 18 4.00 12.65 11.94
N TYR A 19 4.08 13.92 11.55
CA TYR A 19 4.02 14.43 10.19
C TYR A 19 5.21 15.35 9.93
N SER A 20 5.80 15.23 8.75
CA SER A 20 6.87 16.13 8.32
C SER A 20 6.33 17.54 8.04
N LEU A 21 7.20 18.55 8.17
CA LEU A 21 6.88 19.93 7.77
C LEU A 21 6.38 19.99 6.31
N ARG A 22 7.00 19.20 5.43
CA ARG A 22 6.58 19.06 4.03
C ARG A 22 5.13 18.59 3.90
N THR A 23 4.70 17.65 4.74
CA THR A 23 3.30 17.18 4.75
C THR A 23 2.34 18.25 5.26
N LEU A 24 2.72 19.00 6.30
CA LEU A 24 1.89 20.10 6.80
C LEU A 24 1.72 21.21 5.76
N GLU A 25 2.79 21.57 5.06
CA GLU A 25 2.76 22.53 3.94
C GLU A 25 1.93 22.00 2.76
N PHE A 26 2.06 20.71 2.44
CA PHE A 26 1.28 20.09 1.36
C PHE A 26 -0.22 20.12 1.67
N ILE A 27 -0.64 19.71 2.88
CA ILE A 27 -2.05 19.73 3.29
C ILE A 27 -2.61 21.16 3.31
N LYS A 28 -1.75 22.17 3.52
CA LYS A 28 -2.14 23.58 3.46
C LYS A 28 -2.51 24.06 2.07
N ASN A 29 -1.80 23.56 1.06
CA ASN A 29 -1.90 24.10 -0.28
C ASN A 29 -2.69 23.19 -1.23
N ILE A 30 -2.99 21.96 -0.83
CA ILE A 30 -3.75 21.02 -1.67
C ILE A 30 -5.20 21.48 -1.88
N SER A 31 -5.66 21.36 -3.12
CA SER A 31 -7.04 21.62 -3.53
C SER A 31 -8.00 20.48 -3.13
N LYS A 32 -9.31 20.75 -3.22
CA LYS A 32 -10.32 19.69 -3.02
C LYS A 32 -10.22 18.60 -4.09
N SER A 33 -9.85 18.96 -5.32
CA SER A 33 -9.72 18.03 -6.45
C SER A 33 -8.56 17.07 -6.23
N GLU A 34 -7.37 17.58 -5.91
CA GLU A 34 -6.20 16.74 -5.60
C GLU A 34 -6.46 15.86 -4.37
N ALA A 35 -7.11 16.39 -3.33
CA ALA A 35 -7.48 15.58 -2.18
C ALA A 35 -8.45 14.45 -2.52
N HIS A 36 -9.35 14.67 -3.49
CA HIS A 36 -10.23 13.63 -4.01
C HIS A 36 -9.44 12.59 -4.81
N GLU A 37 -8.56 13.01 -5.71
CA GLU A 37 -7.74 12.08 -6.49
C GLU A 37 -6.83 11.23 -5.60
N ILE A 38 -6.17 11.81 -4.58
CA ILE A 38 -5.39 11.03 -3.61
C ILE A 38 -6.26 10.01 -2.86
N SER A 39 -7.52 10.36 -2.55
CA SER A 39 -8.44 9.42 -1.89
C SER A 39 -8.80 8.22 -2.75
N ARG A 40 -8.81 8.38 -4.09
CA ARG A 40 -9.02 7.29 -5.05
C ARG A 40 -7.82 6.35 -5.10
N LEU A 41 -6.60 6.83 -4.84
CA LEU A 41 -5.38 6.02 -4.79
C LEU A 41 -5.36 5.08 -3.60
N ALA A 42 -5.94 5.54 -2.49
CA ALA A 42 -5.68 4.97 -1.18
C ALA A 42 -6.06 3.47 -1.01
N PRO A 43 -7.16 2.95 -1.60
CA PRO A 43 -7.44 1.51 -1.61
C PRO A 43 -6.37 0.66 -2.28
N PHE A 44 -5.50 1.25 -3.10
CA PHE A 44 -4.47 0.57 -3.87
C PHE A 44 -3.07 0.70 -3.26
N ALA A 45 -2.90 1.54 -2.23
CA ALA A 45 -1.64 1.68 -1.51
C ALA A 45 -1.51 0.57 -0.45
N ILE A 46 -0.55 -0.33 -0.67
CA ILE A 46 -0.22 -1.41 0.28
C ILE A 46 1.22 -1.19 0.75
N SER A 47 1.37 -1.01 2.06
CA SER A 47 2.63 -0.53 2.66
C SER A 47 3.06 0.78 2.01
N ASP A 48 4.09 0.77 1.17
CA ASP A 48 4.66 1.91 0.49
C ASP A 48 4.68 1.75 -1.03
N SER A 49 3.77 0.92 -1.55
CA SER A 49 3.75 0.51 -2.94
C SER A 49 2.33 0.40 -3.49
N VAL A 50 2.17 0.73 -4.76
CA VAL A 50 0.99 0.43 -5.58
C VAL A 50 1.41 -0.61 -6.61
N TYR A 51 0.86 -1.81 -6.52
CA TYR A 51 1.22 -2.96 -7.34
C TYR A 51 0.51 -2.90 -8.67
N GLN A 52 1.26 -3.02 -9.77
CA GLN A 52 0.67 -2.98 -11.11
C GLN A 52 -0.07 -4.29 -11.41
N VAL A 53 -1.39 -4.23 -11.29
CA VAL A 53 -2.37 -5.29 -11.63
C VAL A 53 -3.60 -4.65 -12.27
N LYS A 54 -4.38 -5.44 -13.00
CA LYS A 54 -5.50 -4.95 -13.83
C LYS A 54 -6.61 -4.26 -13.02
N ALA A 55 -6.86 -4.68 -11.79
CA ALA A 55 -7.86 -4.10 -10.89
C ALA A 55 -7.73 -2.57 -10.71
N ILE A 56 -6.54 -2.02 -10.93
CA ILE A 56 -6.28 -0.58 -10.91
C ILE A 56 -6.95 0.12 -12.10
N GLU A 57 -6.73 -0.41 -13.31
CA GLU A 57 -7.32 0.13 -14.54
C GLU A 57 -8.83 -0.06 -14.55
N ASP A 58 -9.32 -1.20 -14.04
CA ASP A 58 -10.75 -1.49 -13.88
C ASP A 58 -11.42 -0.50 -12.90
N ALA A 59 -10.66 0.12 -12.00
CA ALA A 59 -11.10 1.18 -11.10
C ALA A 59 -10.98 2.61 -11.69
N GLY A 60 -10.60 2.72 -12.97
CA GLY A 60 -10.44 3.98 -13.69
C GLY A 60 -9.21 4.78 -13.27
N LEU A 61 -8.15 4.11 -12.79
CA LEU A 61 -6.85 4.73 -12.50
C LEU A 61 -5.88 4.36 -13.62
N ASP A 62 -5.72 5.25 -14.58
CA ASP A 62 -4.86 5.04 -15.74
C ASP A 62 -3.46 5.67 -15.56
N PHE A 63 -2.63 5.56 -16.59
CA PHE A 63 -1.29 6.14 -16.58
C PHE A 63 -1.29 7.67 -16.35
N SER A 64 -2.25 8.39 -16.92
CA SER A 64 -2.37 9.84 -16.74
C SER A 64 -2.66 10.20 -15.28
N TYR A 65 -3.56 9.46 -14.64
CA TYR A 65 -3.82 9.59 -13.20
C TYR A 65 -2.55 9.35 -12.36
N PHE A 66 -1.77 8.31 -12.67
CA PHE A 66 -0.52 8.04 -11.94
C PHE A 66 0.53 9.14 -12.16
N LEU A 67 0.58 9.71 -13.35
CA LEU A 67 1.48 10.81 -13.68
C LEU A 67 1.16 12.04 -12.84
N GLU A 68 -0.12 12.37 -12.68
CA GLU A 68 -0.57 13.45 -11.79
C GLU A 68 -0.16 13.19 -10.34
N MET A 69 -0.35 11.96 -9.84
CA MET A 69 0.06 11.56 -8.48
C MET A 69 1.58 11.66 -8.27
N GLU A 70 2.38 11.40 -9.30
CA GLU A 70 3.83 11.61 -9.26
C GLU A 70 4.19 13.10 -9.27
N ASP A 71 3.52 13.91 -10.10
CA ASP A 71 3.79 15.35 -10.22
C ASP A 71 3.45 16.12 -8.92
N ILE A 72 2.40 15.72 -8.20
CA ILE A 72 2.11 16.27 -6.86
C ILE A 72 2.94 15.62 -5.74
N GLY A 73 3.80 14.66 -6.07
CA GLY A 73 4.78 14.05 -5.17
C GLY A 73 4.23 12.96 -4.25
N ILE A 74 3.07 12.38 -4.54
CA ILE A 74 2.47 11.27 -3.80
C ILE A 74 3.08 9.93 -4.23
N LEU A 75 3.36 9.79 -5.53
CA LEU A 75 4.02 8.61 -6.12
C LEU A 75 5.41 8.93 -6.68
N SER A 76 6.14 7.87 -7.01
CA SER A 76 7.41 7.93 -7.73
C SER A 76 7.62 6.67 -8.56
N GLY A 77 8.34 6.82 -9.68
CA GLY A 77 8.68 5.76 -10.63
C GLY A 77 7.67 5.61 -11.77
N VAL A 78 6.70 6.52 -11.91
CA VAL A 78 5.62 6.40 -12.90
C VAL A 78 6.14 6.66 -14.31
N LYS A 79 6.85 7.77 -14.53
CA LYS A 79 7.48 8.11 -15.83
C LYS A 79 8.41 7.02 -16.38
N GLY A 80 8.98 6.19 -15.51
CA GLY A 80 9.84 5.06 -15.88
C GLY A 80 9.10 3.75 -16.19
N GLY A 81 7.76 3.73 -16.17
CA GLY A 81 6.95 2.53 -16.32
C GLY A 81 6.77 1.72 -15.03
N GLY A 82 7.33 2.17 -13.91
CA GLY A 82 7.30 1.48 -12.62
C GLY A 82 8.70 1.09 -12.13
N LEU A 83 8.72 0.45 -10.96
CA LEU A 83 9.90 -0.09 -10.31
C LEU A 83 9.74 -1.59 -10.09
N GLN A 84 10.82 -2.34 -10.20
CA GLN A 84 10.86 -3.75 -9.82
C GLN A 84 11.09 -3.89 -8.31
N LEU A 85 10.08 -4.29 -7.56
CA LEU A 85 10.19 -4.67 -6.16
C LEU A 85 10.55 -6.16 -6.05
N THR A 86 11.60 -6.47 -5.31
CA THR A 86 12.01 -7.85 -5.01
C THR A 86 11.98 -8.10 -3.51
N LEU A 87 11.17 -9.06 -3.07
CA LEU A 87 11.04 -9.44 -1.66
C LEU A 87 11.70 -10.79 -1.39
N GLY A 88 12.71 -10.80 -0.52
CA GLY A 88 13.30 -12.03 0.05
C GLY A 88 12.45 -12.59 1.19
N THR A 89 12.90 -13.69 1.79
CA THR A 89 12.23 -14.29 2.96
C THR A 89 12.46 -13.51 4.25
N ARG A 90 11.57 -13.66 5.25
CA ARG A 90 11.76 -13.20 6.64
C ARG A 90 12.26 -14.30 7.59
N ILE A 91 12.42 -15.53 7.12
CA ILE A 91 12.80 -16.70 7.92
C ILE A 91 13.98 -17.44 7.26
N ALA A 92 14.78 -18.16 8.05
CA ALA A 92 16.04 -18.73 7.57
C ALA A 92 15.87 -19.92 6.61
N ASP A 93 15.02 -20.88 6.99
CA ASP A 93 15.01 -22.21 6.37
C ASP A 93 14.03 -22.35 5.20
N SER A 94 13.14 -21.38 5.03
CA SER A 94 12.17 -21.37 3.95
C SER A 94 11.81 -19.95 3.55
N TYR A 95 10.85 -19.79 2.65
CA TYR A 95 10.33 -18.49 2.27
C TYR A 95 9.03 -18.19 2.99
N GLU A 96 8.99 -17.05 3.67
CA GLU A 96 7.74 -16.45 4.14
C GLU A 96 7.77 -14.93 4.05
N GLN A 97 6.69 -14.38 3.48
CA GLN A 97 6.39 -12.95 3.44
C GLN A 97 4.88 -12.73 3.62
N VAL A 98 4.57 -11.54 4.11
CA VAL A 98 3.19 -11.10 4.38
C VAL A 98 3.03 -9.65 3.95
N LEU A 99 2.03 -9.40 3.11
CA LEU A 99 1.51 -8.06 2.84
C LEU A 99 0.27 -7.81 3.70
N PHE A 100 0.20 -6.62 4.29
CA PHE A 100 -0.92 -6.19 5.11
C PHE A 100 -1.71 -5.12 4.35
N HIS A 101 -3.02 -5.30 4.26
CA HIS A 101 -3.90 -4.30 3.69
C HIS A 101 -5.17 -4.21 4.54
N ASN A 102 -5.27 -3.13 5.32
CA ASN A 102 -6.29 -2.94 6.35
C ASN A 102 -6.36 -4.15 7.30
N ASN A 103 -7.51 -4.83 7.36
CA ASN A 103 -7.78 -5.99 8.19
C ASN A 103 -7.60 -7.31 7.43
N LYS A 104 -6.86 -7.33 6.32
CA LYS A 104 -6.49 -8.56 5.61
C LYS A 104 -5.00 -8.68 5.43
N ILE A 105 -4.57 -9.93 5.31
CA ILE A 105 -3.22 -10.30 4.92
C ILE A 105 -3.22 -11.11 3.64
N LEU A 106 -2.17 -10.93 2.86
CA LEU A 106 -1.76 -11.82 1.78
C LEU A 106 -0.44 -12.44 2.20
N ARG A 107 -0.47 -13.72 2.58
CA ARG A 107 0.71 -14.47 3.00
C ARG A 107 1.14 -15.41 1.88
N PHE A 108 2.42 -15.41 1.57
CA PHE A 108 2.99 -16.25 0.53
C PHE A 108 4.23 -16.97 1.01
N THR A 109 4.28 -18.27 0.73
CA THR A 109 5.27 -19.21 1.26
C THR A 109 5.86 -20.09 0.17
N HIS A 110 7.09 -20.52 0.37
CA HIS A 110 7.77 -21.48 -0.49
C HIS A 110 8.83 -22.25 0.30
N GLU A 111 9.15 -23.48 -0.09
CA GLU A 111 10.11 -24.32 0.64
C GLU A 111 11.54 -23.77 0.55
N SER A 112 11.93 -23.23 -0.60
CA SER A 112 13.26 -22.64 -0.81
C SER A 112 13.33 -21.18 -0.30
N SER A 113 14.23 -20.92 0.64
CA SER A 113 14.54 -19.57 1.18
C SER A 113 15.26 -18.64 0.20
N SER A 114 15.88 -19.17 -0.86
CA SER A 114 16.55 -18.38 -1.90
C SER A 114 15.59 -17.78 -2.93
N LYS A 115 14.33 -18.24 -2.94
CA LYS A 115 13.28 -17.70 -3.82
C LYS A 115 13.01 -16.25 -3.49
N LYS A 116 12.60 -15.47 -4.50
CA LYS A 116 12.26 -14.06 -4.36
C LYS A 116 10.94 -13.76 -5.06
N ALA A 117 10.02 -13.12 -4.36
CA ALA A 117 8.79 -12.63 -4.98
C ALA A 117 9.09 -11.30 -5.67
N GLN A 118 8.56 -11.14 -6.88
CA GLN A 118 8.84 -10.01 -7.74
C GLN A 118 7.56 -9.29 -8.16
N PHE A 119 7.60 -7.97 -8.16
CA PHE A 119 6.46 -7.13 -8.52
C PHE A 119 6.90 -5.91 -9.30
N GLU A 120 6.06 -5.48 -10.23
CA GLU A 120 6.12 -4.12 -10.77
C GLU A 120 5.24 -3.23 -9.90
N ILE A 121 5.80 -2.11 -9.46
CA ILE A 121 5.11 -1.19 -8.55
C ILE A 121 5.30 0.27 -8.98
N TYR A 122 4.40 1.14 -8.52
CA TYR A 122 4.71 2.54 -8.28
C TYR A 122 5.02 2.73 -6.79
N LYS A 123 6.05 3.50 -6.47
CA LYS A 123 6.43 3.75 -5.08
C LYS A 123 5.56 4.85 -4.48
N VAL A 124 5.00 4.62 -3.31
CA VAL A 124 4.39 5.69 -2.51
C VAL A 124 5.51 6.45 -1.80
N THR A 125 5.60 7.76 -2.01
CA THR A 125 6.64 8.58 -1.38
C THR A 125 6.40 8.72 0.12
N LYS A 126 7.39 9.23 0.86
CA LYS A 126 7.20 9.58 2.28
C LYS A 126 6.03 10.55 2.48
N LEU A 127 5.91 11.54 1.60
CA LEU A 127 4.79 12.48 1.61
C LEU A 127 3.47 11.74 1.38
N GLY A 128 3.40 10.89 0.35
CA GLY A 128 2.21 10.08 0.06
C GLY A 128 1.78 9.21 1.23
N LEU A 129 2.72 8.54 1.89
CA LEU A 129 2.45 7.72 3.07
C LEU A 129 1.85 8.53 4.23
N GLU A 130 2.44 9.69 4.54
CA GLU A 130 1.96 10.57 5.60
C GLU A 130 0.57 11.13 5.28
N VAL A 131 0.32 11.54 4.03
CA VAL A 131 -0.98 12.04 3.58
C VAL A 131 -2.05 10.94 3.62
N LEU A 132 -1.76 9.75 3.11
CA LEU A 132 -2.70 8.62 3.10
C LEU A 132 -3.07 8.18 4.53
N ARG A 133 -2.15 8.26 5.50
CA ARG A 133 -2.46 7.94 6.92
C ARG A 133 -3.52 8.85 7.55
N LEU A 134 -3.83 10.01 6.97
CA LEU A 134 -4.88 10.90 7.47
C LEU A 134 -6.29 10.40 7.12
N GLY A 135 -6.41 9.56 6.09
CA GLY A 135 -7.67 8.98 5.67
C GLY A 135 -7.94 7.62 6.29
N VAL A 136 -9.17 7.16 6.12
CA VAL A 136 -9.57 5.77 6.33
C VAL A 136 -10.23 5.37 5.03
N PHE A 137 -9.77 4.28 4.42
CA PHE A 137 -10.16 3.94 3.06
C PHE A 137 -10.62 2.49 2.98
N PRO A 138 -11.67 2.22 2.18
CA PRO A 138 -12.16 0.88 1.98
C PRO A 138 -11.08 0.02 1.30
N MET A 139 -11.11 -1.27 1.62
CA MET A 139 -10.26 -2.26 0.98
C MET A 139 -10.77 -2.55 -0.43
N ASN A 140 -9.87 -2.76 -1.39
CA ASN A 140 -10.22 -3.39 -2.68
C ASN A 140 -9.82 -4.87 -2.66
N THR A 141 -10.81 -5.76 -2.61
CA THR A 141 -10.58 -7.22 -2.52
C THR A 141 -10.04 -7.80 -3.81
N ASP A 142 -10.60 -7.40 -4.95
CA ASP A 142 -10.14 -7.84 -6.27
C ASP A 142 -8.67 -7.45 -6.49
N TYR A 143 -8.29 -6.23 -6.10
CA TYR A 143 -6.90 -5.79 -6.13
C TYR A 143 -5.95 -6.70 -5.33
N LEU A 144 -6.30 -7.02 -4.08
CA LEU A 144 -5.47 -7.90 -3.24
C LEU A 144 -5.39 -9.34 -3.80
N GLU A 145 -6.49 -9.85 -4.35
CA GLU A 145 -6.55 -11.17 -4.99
C GLU A 145 -5.68 -11.23 -6.26
N GLN A 146 -5.72 -10.21 -7.10
CA GLN A 146 -4.90 -10.13 -8.31
C GLN A 146 -3.40 -10.07 -8.00
N ILE A 147 -3.01 -9.34 -6.93
CA ILE A 147 -1.63 -9.36 -6.43
C ILE A 147 -1.26 -10.79 -6.02
N GLY A 148 -2.14 -11.47 -5.27
CA GLY A 148 -1.94 -12.86 -4.85
C GLY A 148 -1.76 -13.82 -6.02
N ASN A 149 -2.60 -13.70 -7.04
CA ASN A 149 -2.51 -14.50 -8.26
C ASN A 149 -1.21 -14.26 -9.02
N LYS A 150 -0.73 -13.01 -9.12
CA LYS A 150 0.57 -12.68 -9.75
C LYS A 150 1.76 -13.29 -8.99
N ILE A 151 1.65 -13.52 -7.68
CA ILE A 151 2.68 -14.22 -6.89
C ILE A 151 2.54 -15.74 -7.07
N LYS A 152 1.31 -16.24 -7.12
CA LYS A 152 1.04 -17.67 -7.33
C LYS A 152 1.64 -18.17 -8.64
N THR A 153 1.58 -17.38 -9.72
CA THR A 153 2.22 -17.73 -11.01
C THR A 153 3.75 -17.80 -10.93
N GLN A 154 4.37 -17.16 -9.93
CA GLN A 154 5.81 -17.30 -9.64
C GLN A 154 6.12 -18.58 -8.83
N GLY A 155 5.10 -19.41 -8.56
CA GLY A 155 5.21 -20.70 -7.90
C GLY A 155 5.29 -20.61 -6.38
N PHE A 156 4.65 -19.61 -5.76
CA PHE A 156 4.45 -19.59 -4.31
C PHE A 156 3.09 -20.18 -3.95
N LYS A 157 3.00 -20.75 -2.75
CA LYS A 157 1.70 -20.99 -2.11
C LYS A 157 1.20 -19.67 -1.53
N VAL A 158 -0.04 -19.29 -1.82
CA VAL A 158 -0.59 -17.98 -1.44
C VAL A 158 -1.91 -18.16 -0.70
N ILE A 159 -2.05 -17.47 0.44
CA ILE A 159 -3.31 -17.41 1.19
C ILE A 159 -3.72 -15.96 1.42
N ILE A 160 -5.03 -15.72 1.40
CA ILE A 160 -5.65 -14.50 1.92
C ILE A 160 -6.39 -14.84 3.21
N ALA A 161 -6.25 -14.00 4.23
CA ALA A 161 -6.92 -14.17 5.52
C ALA A 161 -7.30 -12.81 6.14
N ASP A 162 -8.29 -12.83 7.02
CA ASP A 162 -8.60 -11.68 7.88
C ASP A 162 -7.52 -11.56 8.96
N TRP A 163 -7.12 -10.35 9.33
CA TRP A 163 -6.08 -10.05 10.31
C TRP A 163 -6.63 -9.18 11.44
N VAL A 164 -6.35 -9.61 12.67
CA VAL A 164 -6.61 -8.84 13.88
C VAL A 164 -5.31 -8.65 14.63
N GLN A 165 -4.90 -7.40 14.79
CA GLN A 165 -3.74 -7.05 15.60
C GLN A 165 -4.09 -7.22 17.09
N THR A 166 -3.36 -8.07 17.80
CA THR A 166 -3.60 -8.36 19.23
C THR A 166 -2.65 -7.62 20.15
N THR A 167 -1.44 -7.30 19.68
CA THR A 167 -0.45 -6.49 20.40
C THR A 167 0.26 -5.53 19.44
N LYS A 168 1.17 -4.68 19.95
CA LYS A 168 1.96 -3.78 19.11
C LYS A 168 2.79 -4.50 18.05
N THR A 169 3.18 -5.75 18.28
CA THR A 169 4.10 -6.51 17.42
C THR A 169 3.52 -7.81 16.88
N HIS A 170 2.37 -8.25 17.39
CA HIS A 170 1.75 -9.53 17.02
C HIS A 170 0.26 -9.38 16.71
N GLY A 171 -0.25 -10.36 15.98
CA GLY A 171 -1.68 -10.52 15.70
C GLY A 171 -1.98 -11.93 15.26
N GLN A 172 -3.25 -12.19 14.98
CA GLN A 172 -3.75 -13.48 14.52
C GLN A 172 -4.53 -13.29 13.23
N TYR A 173 -4.51 -14.31 12.38
CA TYR A 173 -5.35 -14.34 11.18
C TYR A 173 -6.40 -15.44 11.25
N PHE A 174 -7.53 -15.19 10.59
CA PHE A 174 -8.71 -16.04 10.57
C PHE A 174 -9.24 -16.18 9.13
N HIS A 175 -10.11 -17.16 8.90
CA HIS A 175 -10.76 -17.39 7.60
C HIS A 175 -9.77 -17.47 6.42
N ALA A 176 -8.65 -18.18 6.62
CA ALA A 176 -7.64 -18.33 5.58
C ALA A 176 -8.20 -19.10 4.38
N ARG A 177 -8.07 -18.51 3.19
CA ARG A 177 -8.44 -19.10 1.90
C ARG A 177 -7.22 -19.12 1.00
N GLU A 178 -6.92 -20.29 0.44
CA GLU A 178 -5.89 -20.45 -0.58
C GLU A 178 -6.36 -19.83 -1.90
N LEU A 179 -5.48 -19.08 -2.57
CA LEU A 179 -5.71 -18.55 -3.92
C LEU A 179 -5.22 -19.53 -4.97
#